data_AF-A2D5E7-F1
#
_entry.id   AF-A2D5E7-F1
#
_cell.length_a   1.000
_cell.length_b   1.000
_cell.length_c   1.000
_cell.angle_alpha   90.00
_cell.angle_beta   90.00
_cell.angle_gamma   90.00
#
_symmetry.space_group_name_H-M   'P 1'
#
loop_
_entity.id
_entity.type
_entity.pdbx_description
1 polymer ?
#
loop_
_entity_poly.entity_id
_entity_poly.type
_entity_poly.pdbx_seq_one_letter_code
_entity_poly.pdbx_strand_id
1 'polypeptide(L)'
;YKCLCDAGWVGINCEVDKNECLSNPCQNGGTCDNLVNGYRCTCKKGFKGYNCQVNIDECASNPCLNQGTCFDDISGYTCHCVLPYT
;
A
#
# COMPACT_ATOMS: atom_id res chain seq x y z
N TYR A 1 -20.91 31.60 -19.41
CA TYR A 1 -21.48 30.99 -18.21
C TYR A 1 -20.38 30.20 -17.50
N LYS A 2 -20.58 29.78 -16.24
CA LYS A 2 -19.60 28.97 -15.49
C LYS A 2 -20.35 28.01 -14.57
N CYS A 3 -19.98 26.73 -14.60
CA CYS A 3 -20.50 25.70 -13.69
C CYS A 3 -19.67 25.64 -12.40
N LEU A 4 -20.34 25.34 -11.28
CA LEU A 4 -19.71 24.95 -10.03
C LEU A 4 -19.79 23.42 -9.97
N CYS A 5 -18.64 22.76 -10.02
CA CYS A 5 -18.59 21.30 -10.03
C CYS A 5 -18.57 20.75 -8.62
N ASP A 6 -19.25 19.62 -8.42
CA ASP A 6 -19.13 18.83 -7.21
C ASP A 6 -17.72 18.26 -7.08
N ALA A 7 -17.34 17.88 -5.86
CA ALA A 7 -16.04 17.30 -5.58
C ALA A 7 -15.82 16.04 -6.43
N GLY A 8 -14.65 15.94 -7.06
CA GLY A 8 -14.32 14.86 -8.00
C GLY A 8 -14.62 15.15 -9.47
N TRP A 9 -15.27 16.26 -9.83
CA TRP A 9 -15.60 16.57 -11.23
C TRP A 9 -14.89 17.83 -11.74
N VAL A 10 -14.49 17.79 -13.01
CA VAL A 10 -13.83 18.87 -13.75
C VAL A 10 -14.39 18.98 -15.17
N GLY A 11 -13.96 20.00 -15.93
CA GLY A 11 -14.46 20.29 -17.27
C GLY A 11 -15.34 21.54 -17.32
N ILE A 12 -15.70 21.98 -18.53
CA ILE A 12 -16.50 23.21 -18.72
C ILE A 12 -17.91 23.02 -18.17
N ASN A 13 -18.42 21.79 -18.26
CA ASN A 13 -19.75 21.39 -17.82
C ASN A 13 -19.70 20.31 -16.72
N CYS A 14 -18.55 20.16 -16.02
CA CYS A 14 -18.34 19.15 -14.98
C CYS A 14 -18.51 17.70 -15.47
N GLU A 15 -18.19 17.47 -16.74
CA GLU A 15 -18.39 16.20 -17.46
C GLU A 15 -17.25 15.20 -17.30
N VAL A 16 -16.11 15.64 -16.75
CA VAL A 16 -14.89 14.84 -16.63
C VAL A 16 -14.70 14.45 -15.17
N ASP A 17 -14.62 13.14 -14.91
CA ASP A 17 -14.15 12.63 -13.62
C ASP A 17 -12.68 13.01 -13.44
N LYS A 18 -12.38 13.67 -12.32
CA LYS A 18 -11.01 14.02 -11.97
C LYS A 18 -10.25 12.71 -11.79
N ASN A 19 -9.01 12.67 -12.30
CA ASN A 19 -8.16 11.51 -12.14
C ASN A 19 -7.19 11.73 -10.96
N GLU A 20 -7.54 11.24 -9.77
CA GLU A 20 -6.72 11.30 -8.56
C GLU A 20 -5.43 10.48 -8.68
N CYS A 21 -5.38 9.47 -9.55
CA CYS A 21 -4.20 8.64 -9.77
C CYS A 21 -3.06 9.34 -10.51
N LEU A 22 -3.29 10.50 -11.14
CA LEU A 22 -2.23 11.25 -11.86
C LEU A 22 -1.07 11.68 -10.95
N SER A 23 -1.30 11.77 -9.64
CA SER A 23 -0.27 12.09 -8.64
C SER A 23 0.61 10.88 -8.26
N ASN A 24 0.32 9.69 -8.80
CA ASN A 24 0.94 8.41 -8.41
C ASN A 24 0.95 8.19 -6.88
N PRO A 25 -0.22 8.19 -6.22
CA PRO A 25 -0.27 8.13 -4.76
C PRO A 25 0.13 6.77 -4.18
N CYS A 26 -0.01 5.69 -4.94
CA CYS A 26 0.27 4.32 -4.48
C CYS A 26 1.78 4.02 -4.52
N GLN A 27 2.35 3.75 -3.35
CA GLN A 27 3.76 3.44 -3.17
C GLN A 27 4.06 1.93 -3.33
N ASN A 28 5.34 1.57 -3.30
CA ASN A 28 5.82 0.17 -3.30
C ASN A 28 5.26 -0.69 -4.45
N GLY A 29 5.02 -0.06 -5.59
CA GLY A 29 4.48 -0.71 -6.78
C GLY A 29 3.01 -1.12 -6.66
N GLY A 30 2.23 -0.50 -5.77
CA GLY A 30 0.78 -0.65 -5.73
C GLY A 30 0.10 -0.08 -6.98
N THR A 31 -1.05 -0.65 -7.33
CA THR A 31 -1.88 -0.21 -8.47
C THR A 31 -2.89 0.84 -7.99
N CYS A 32 -3.00 1.96 -8.69
CA CYS A 32 -3.98 3.00 -8.40
C CYS A 32 -5.25 2.83 -9.23
N ASP A 33 -6.38 2.73 -8.56
CA ASP A 33 -7.72 2.78 -9.18
C ASP A 33 -8.33 4.17 -8.96
N ASN A 34 -8.70 4.85 -10.05
CA ASN A 34 -9.42 6.12 -9.98
C ASN A 34 -10.85 5.88 -9.49
N LEU A 35 -11.34 6.72 -8.58
CA LEU A 35 -12.71 6.71 -8.09
C LEU A 35 -13.27 8.13 -8.13
N VAL A 36 -14.59 8.25 -8.13
CA VAL A 36 -15.21 9.59 -8.05
C VAL A 36 -14.79 10.25 -6.73
N ASN A 37 -14.13 11.41 -6.85
CA ASN A 37 -13.63 12.20 -5.72
C ASN A 37 -12.61 11.46 -4.83
N GLY A 38 -11.84 10.53 -5.39
CA GLY A 38 -10.88 9.77 -4.61
C GLY A 38 -10.13 8.72 -5.41
N TYR A 39 -9.37 7.89 -4.70
CA TYR A 39 -8.67 6.77 -5.30
C TYR A 39 -8.56 5.62 -4.31
N ARG A 40 -8.25 4.45 -4.84
CA ARG A 40 -7.91 3.26 -4.06
C ARG A 40 -6.58 2.70 -4.54
N CYS A 41 -5.70 2.38 -3.59
CA CYS A 41 -4.50 1.63 -3.88
C CYS A 41 -4.71 0.14 -3.61
N THR A 42 -4.42 -0.67 -4.62
CA THR A 42 -4.29 -2.13 -4.47
C THR A 42 -2.82 -2.45 -4.24
N CYS A 43 -2.49 -2.88 -3.02
CA CYS A 43 -1.11 -3.14 -2.62
C CYS A 43 -0.58 -4.46 -3.14
N LYS A 44 0.71 -4.49 -3.48
CA LYS A 44 1.44 -5.75 -3.67
C LYS A 44 1.51 -6.51 -2.36
N LYS A 45 1.69 -7.83 -2.46
CA LYS A 45 1.91 -8.71 -1.31
C LYS A 45 3.10 -8.19 -0.48
N GLY A 46 2.96 -8.21 0.84
CA GLY A 46 3.96 -7.65 1.77
C GLY A 46 3.73 -6.18 2.12
N PHE A 47 2.83 -5.45 1.45
CA PHE A 47 2.56 -4.04 1.78
C PHE A 47 1.13 -3.80 2.25
N LYS A 48 0.95 -2.79 3.10
CA LYS A 48 -0.34 -2.33 3.63
C LYS A 48 -0.38 -0.80 3.78
N GLY A 49 -1.53 -0.30 4.20
CA GLY A 49 -1.81 1.14 4.37
C GLY A 49 -2.52 1.74 3.16
N TYR A 50 -3.10 2.93 3.34
CA TYR A 50 -3.93 3.59 2.31
C TYR A 50 -3.19 3.80 0.98
N ASN A 51 -1.90 4.11 1.05
CA ASN A 51 -1.03 4.30 -0.11
C ASN A 51 -0.03 3.16 -0.29
N CYS A 52 -0.26 1.99 0.32
CA CYS A 52 0.68 0.87 0.33
C CYS A 52 2.06 1.22 0.90
N GLN A 53 2.13 2.23 1.78
CA GLN A 53 3.38 2.80 2.28
C GLN A 53 4.05 1.98 3.40
N VAL A 54 3.39 0.97 3.92
CA VAL A 54 3.85 0.22 5.11
C VAL A 54 4.24 -1.20 4.69
N ASN A 55 5.49 -1.62 4.94
CA ASN A 55 5.85 -3.04 4.87
C ASN A 55 5.13 -3.79 6.00
N ILE A 56 4.57 -4.95 5.69
CA ILE A 56 3.96 -5.82 6.69
C ILE A 56 5.08 -6.43 7.50
N ASP A 57 5.04 -6.25 8.83
CA ASP A 57 5.97 -6.92 9.72
C ASP A 57 5.56 -8.38 9.87
N GLU A 58 6.25 -9.26 9.15
CA GLU A 58 6.01 -10.70 9.21
C GLU A 58 6.58 -11.33 10.50
N CYS A 59 7.43 -10.62 11.23
CA CYS A 59 7.97 -11.04 12.52
C CYS A 59 7.04 -10.73 13.70
N ALA A 60 6.01 -9.91 13.52
CA ALA A 60 5.09 -9.48 14.59
C ALA A 60 4.39 -10.64 15.34
N SER A 61 4.25 -11.81 14.71
CA SER A 61 3.67 -13.02 15.31
C SER A 61 4.68 -13.88 16.07
N ASN A 62 5.95 -13.47 16.14
CA ASN A 62 7.09 -14.25 16.65
C ASN A 62 7.18 -15.65 16.03
N PRO A 63 7.32 -15.75 14.69
CA PRO A 63 7.29 -17.04 14.01
C PRO A 63 8.54 -17.91 14.21
N CYS A 64 9.65 -17.32 14.68
CA CYS A 64 10.90 -18.05 14.90
C CYS A 64 10.89 -18.79 16.24
N LEU A 65 11.04 -20.12 16.19
CA LEU A 65 11.07 -20.99 17.35
C LEU A 65 12.48 -21.06 17.96
N ASN A 66 12.58 -21.69 19.14
CA ASN A 66 13.86 -22.02 19.80
C ASN A 66 14.81 -20.83 19.97
N GLN A 67 14.26 -19.65 20.31
CA GLN A 67 15.03 -18.41 20.51
C GLN A 67 15.73 -17.91 19.23
N GLY A 68 15.26 -18.31 18.04
CA GLY A 68 15.73 -17.75 16.78
C GLY A 68 15.40 -16.25 16.66
N THR A 69 16.31 -15.48 16.07
CA THR A 69 16.10 -14.06 15.75
C THR A 69 15.35 -13.95 14.42
N CYS A 70 14.23 -13.22 14.42
CA CYS A 70 13.44 -12.98 13.22
C CYS A 70 13.92 -11.72 12.49
N PHE A 71 14.02 -11.81 11.17
CA PHE A 71 14.30 -10.70 10.26
C PHE A 71 13.14 -10.54 9.29
N ASP A 72 12.51 -9.37 9.31
CA ASP A 72 11.46 -8.98 8.38
C ASP A 72 12.00 -8.86 6.96
N ASP A 73 11.23 -9.31 5.98
CA ASP A 73 11.52 -9.19 4.55
C ASP A 73 10.27 -8.66 3.82
N ILE A 74 10.28 -8.59 2.49
CA ILE A 74 9.08 -8.22 1.73
C ILE A 74 8.22 -9.47 1.54
N SER A 75 7.04 -9.50 2.18
CA SER A 75 6.10 -10.63 2.07
C SER A 75 6.67 -11.94 2.66
N GLY A 76 7.53 -11.84 3.66
CA GLY A 76 8.20 -12.99 4.25
C GLY A 76 9.09 -12.61 5.41
N TYR A 77 9.70 -13.62 6.02
CA TYR A 77 10.66 -13.43 7.11
C TYR A 77 11.75 -14.48 7.04
N THR A 78 12.90 -14.17 7.60
CA THR A 78 14.01 -15.13 7.79
C THR A 78 14.29 -15.31 9.26
N CYS A 79 14.49 -16.55 9.71
CA CYS A 79 14.91 -16.87 11.07
C CYS A 79 16.39 -17.22 11.09
N HIS A 80 17.17 -16.54 11.92
CA HIS A 80 18.52 -16.97 12.25
C HIS A 80 18.55 -17.62 13.63
N CYS A 81 18.94 -18.89 13.66
CA CYS A 81 19.11 -19.62 14.90
C CYS A 81 20.39 -19.16 15.61
N VAL A 82 20.32 -19.02 16.93
CA VAL A 82 21.51 -18.83 17.76
C VAL A 82 22.11 -20.22 18.03
N LEU A 83 23.31 -20.50 17.52
CA LEU A 83 24.04 -21.73 17.81
C LEU A 83 24.42 -21.80 19.32
N PRO A 84 24.37 -22.99 19.95
CA PRO A 84 25.22 -24.13 19.57
C PRO A 84 24.53 -25.50 19.39
N TYR A 85 23.28 -25.58 18.91
CA TYR A 85 22.62 -26.88 18.71
C TYR A 85 22.39 -27.19 17.22
N THR A 86 23.30 -28.00 16.67
CA THR A 86 23.05 -28.93 15.55
C THR A 86 22.22 -30.10 16.00
#